data_AF-A0A833GNG8-F1
#
_entry.id   AF-A0A833GNG8-F1
#
_cell.length_a   1.000
_cell.length_b   1.000
_cell.length_c   1.000
_cell.angle_alpha   90.00
_cell.angle_beta   90.00
_cell.angle_gamma   90.00
#
_symmetry.space_group_name_H-M   'P 1'
#
loop_
_entity.id
_entity.type
_entity.pdbx_description
1 polymer ?
#
loop_
_entity_poly.entity_id
_entity_poly.type
_entity_poly.pdbx_seq_one_letter_code
_entity_poly.pdbx_strand_id
1 'polypeptide(L)'
;MTKTVSKNVQKALRQFAGIAYERELSAAAQSLQIEFSRWGSGAIDVFELNEKIHEFHQGVSRELYSRYAVMDAAFAVASAVRRGVLTRAEIGEPVYLSVEGIVMSLDSLREHSDGPDA
;
A
#
# COMPACT_ATOMS: atom_id res chain seq x y z
N MET A 1 2.17 12.68 25.31
CA MET A 1 2.57 13.95 24.66
C MET A 1 2.64 13.72 23.17
N THR A 2 1.71 14.27 22.39
CA THR A 2 1.77 14.22 20.92
C THR A 2 2.94 15.08 20.45
N LYS A 3 4.03 14.45 20.01
CA LYS A 3 5.19 15.12 19.44
C LYS A 3 4.72 15.91 18.21
N THR A 4 4.76 17.24 18.26
CA THR A 4 4.35 18.07 17.12
C THR A 4 5.28 17.78 15.94
N VAL A 5 4.74 17.10 14.92
CA VAL A 5 5.47 16.77 13.69
C VAL A 5 5.72 18.06 12.91
N SER A 6 6.97 18.31 12.51
CA SER A 6 7.32 19.51 11.75
C SER A 6 6.61 19.57 10.40
N LYS A 7 6.39 20.78 9.87
CA LYS A 7 5.79 20.96 8.52
C LYS A 7 6.58 20.21 7.44
N ASN A 8 7.91 20.13 7.58
CA ASN A 8 8.77 19.41 6.65
C ASN A 8 8.51 17.90 6.69
N VAL A 9 8.37 17.32 7.89
CA VAL A 9 8.04 15.88 8.04
C VAL A 9 6.62 15.60 7.53
N GLN A 10 5.64 16.48 7.80
CA GLN A 10 4.29 16.31 7.23
C GLN A 10 4.29 16.34 5.69
N LYS A 11 5.09 17.22 5.07
CA LYS A 11 5.25 17.25 3.62
C LYS A 11 5.89 15.96 3.11
N ALA A 12 6.94 15.49 3.77
CA ALA A 12 7.61 14.24 3.43
C ALA A 12 6.67 13.03 3.55
N LEU A 13 5.82 12.96 4.59
CA LEU A 13 4.83 11.90 4.76
C LEU A 13 3.87 11.82 3.57
N ARG A 14 3.33 12.95 3.12
CA ARG A 14 2.46 12.97 1.93
C ARG A 14 3.19 12.54 0.65
N GLN A 15 4.44 12.97 0.51
CA GLN A 15 5.27 12.56 -0.63
C GLN A 15 5.52 11.06 -0.63
N PHE A 16 5.94 10.48 0.50
CA PHE A 16 6.20 9.05 0.61
C PHE A 16 4.92 8.20 0.52
N ALA A 17 3.79 8.69 1.02
CA ALA A 17 2.49 8.05 0.79
C ALA A 17 2.16 7.98 -0.71
N GLY A 18 2.40 9.07 -1.45
CA GLY A 18 2.25 9.10 -2.91
C GLY A 18 3.18 8.11 -3.63
N ILE A 19 4.46 8.08 -3.26
CA ILE A 19 5.45 7.14 -3.84
C ILE A 19 5.04 5.69 -3.58
N ALA A 20 4.64 5.36 -2.35
CA ALA A 20 4.21 4.01 -2.00
C ALA A 20 2.94 3.60 -2.76
N TYR A 21 1.99 4.53 -2.90
CA TYR A 21 0.78 4.31 -3.68
C TYR A 21 1.12 4.01 -5.15
N GLU A 22 1.95 4.84 -5.77
CA GLU A 22 2.39 4.66 -7.16
C GLU A 22 3.06 3.29 -7.38
N ARG A 23 3.96 2.87 -6.48
CA ARG A 23 4.64 1.57 -6.57
C ARG A 23 3.67 0.41 -6.53
N GLU A 24 2.77 0.39 -5.56
CA GLU A 24 1.81 -0.71 -5.43
C GLU A 24 0.78 -0.72 -6.54
N LEU A 25 0.29 0.45 -6.96
CA LEU A 25 -0.63 0.55 -8.08
C LEU A 25 0.03 0.12 -9.39
N SER A 26 1.31 0.45 -9.57
CA SER A 26 2.10 -0.01 -10.71
C SER A 26 2.26 -1.53 -10.71
N ALA A 27 2.57 -2.13 -9.57
CA ALA A 27 2.66 -3.59 -9.44
C ALA A 27 1.30 -4.26 -9.74
N ALA A 28 0.21 -3.72 -9.22
CA ALA A 28 -1.14 -4.22 -9.49
C ALA A 28 -1.52 -4.08 -10.98
N ALA A 29 -1.15 -2.96 -11.62
CA ALA A 29 -1.37 -2.74 -13.04
C ALA A 29 -0.53 -3.69 -13.91
N GLN A 30 0.70 -4.01 -13.50
CA GLN A 30 1.53 -5.02 -14.17
C GLN A 30 0.88 -6.41 -14.11
N SER A 31 0.28 -6.80 -12.99
CA SER A 31 -0.50 -8.03 -12.90
C SER A 31 -1.68 -8.03 -13.88
N LEU A 32 -2.40 -6.91 -14.01
CA LEU A 32 -3.49 -6.79 -14.98
C LEU A 32 -2.99 -6.86 -16.44
N GLN A 33 -1.82 -6.28 -16.72
CA GLN A 33 -1.16 -6.35 -18.04
C GLN A 33 -0.88 -7.81 -18.47
N ILE A 34 -0.54 -8.69 -17.53
CA ILE A 34 -0.35 -10.11 -17.80
C ILE A 34 -1.65 -10.74 -18.29
N GLU A 35 -2.79 -10.42 -17.68
CA GLU A 35 -4.10 -10.92 -18.10
C GLU A 35 -4.49 -10.42 -19.50
N PHE A 36 -4.20 -9.15 -19.83
CA PHE A 36 -4.34 -8.66 -21.21
C PHE A 36 -3.49 -9.45 -22.21
N SER A 37 -2.27 -9.84 -21.82
CA SER A 37 -1.37 -10.64 -22.67
C SER A 37 -1.87 -12.07 -22.85
N ARG A 38 -2.48 -12.67 -21.80
CA ARG A 38 -3.13 -13.98 -21.87
C ARG A 38 -4.34 -13.94 -22.81
N TRP A 39 -5.15 -12.89 -22.75
CA TRP A 39 -6.24 -12.70 -23.70
C TRP A 39 -5.73 -12.53 -25.13
N GLY A 40 -4.71 -11.70 -25.34
CA GLY A 40 -4.10 -11.47 -26.66
C GLY A 40 -3.48 -12.73 -27.29
N SER A 41 -3.13 -13.73 -26.49
CA SER A 41 -2.65 -15.04 -26.95
C SER A 41 -3.75 -16.11 -27.05
N GLY A 42 -4.99 -15.77 -26.71
CA GLY A 42 -6.13 -16.70 -26.71
C GLY A 42 -6.15 -17.69 -25.54
N ALA A 43 -5.32 -17.47 -24.51
CA ALA A 43 -5.26 -18.32 -23.32
C ALA A 43 -6.44 -18.11 -22.36
N ILE A 44 -7.10 -16.95 -22.45
CA ILE A 44 -8.37 -16.63 -21.79
C ILE A 44 -9.27 -15.93 -22.80
N ASP A 45 -10.59 -16.03 -22.59
CA ASP A 45 -11.56 -15.29 -23.40
C ASP A 45 -11.79 -13.86 -22.88
N VAL A 46 -12.66 -13.12 -23.58
CA VAL A 46 -12.98 -11.73 -23.23
C VAL A 46 -13.80 -11.61 -21.95
N PHE A 47 -14.58 -12.62 -21.58
CA PHE A 47 -15.38 -12.61 -20.35
C PHE A 47 -14.48 -12.82 -19.13
N GLU A 48 -13.52 -13.73 -19.23
CA GLU A 48 -12.48 -13.96 -18.21
C GLU A 48 -11.62 -12.70 -18.01
N LEU A 49 -11.19 -12.04 -19.10
CA LEU A 49 -10.46 -10.77 -19.00
C LEU A 49 -11.31 -9.69 -18.32
N ASN A 50 -12.58 -9.57 -18.70
CA ASN A 50 -13.49 -8.58 -18.12
C ASN A 50 -13.66 -8.80 -16.60
N GLU A 51 -13.75 -10.05 -16.15
CA GLU A 51 -13.78 -10.37 -14.72
C GLU A 51 -12.48 -9.92 -14.01
N LYS A 52 -11.31 -10.16 -14.61
CA LYS A 52 -10.02 -9.67 -14.06
C LYS A 52 -9.93 -8.16 -13.97
N ILE A 53 -10.49 -7.43 -14.92
CA ILE A 53 -10.59 -5.97 -14.86
C ILE A 53 -11.54 -5.53 -13.72
N HIS A 54 -12.67 -6.22 -13.54
CA HIS A 54 -13.58 -5.95 -12.44
C HIS A 54 -12.96 -6.22 -11.06
N GLU A 55 -12.29 -7.36 -10.89
CA GLU A 55 -11.53 -7.71 -9.68
C GLU A 55 -10.47 -6.64 -9.35
N PHE A 56 -9.70 -6.20 -10.36
CA PHE A 56 -8.72 -5.13 -10.18
C PHE A 56 -9.36 -3.81 -9.74
N HIS A 57 -10.43 -3.38 -10.40
CA HIS A 57 -11.07 -2.09 -10.12
C HIS A 57 -11.79 -2.09 -8.76
N GLN A 58 -12.58 -3.12 -8.46
CA GLN A 58 -13.41 -3.17 -7.25
C GLN A 58 -12.65 -3.64 -6.01
N GLY A 59 -11.63 -4.47 -6.19
CA GLY A 59 -10.78 -4.97 -5.12
C GLY A 59 -9.52 -4.13 -4.97
N VAL A 60 -8.49 -4.48 -5.74
CA VAL A 60 -7.11 -4.02 -5.53
C VAL A 60 -6.99 -2.50 -5.60
N SER A 61 -7.47 -1.89 -6.69
CA SER A 61 -7.37 -0.43 -6.88
C SER A 61 -8.13 0.34 -5.79
N ARG A 62 -9.31 -0.15 -5.41
CA ARG A 62 -10.13 0.45 -4.34
C ARG A 62 -9.46 0.36 -2.97
N GLU A 63 -8.84 -0.77 -2.65
CA GLU A 63 -8.10 -0.96 -1.41
C GLU A 63 -6.89 -0.02 -1.33
N LEU A 64 -6.13 0.08 -2.43
CA LEU A 64 -5.00 1.01 -2.52
C LEU A 64 -5.45 2.47 -2.38
N TYR A 65 -6.55 2.86 -3.04
CA TYR A 65 -7.13 4.19 -2.91
C TYR A 65 -7.52 4.49 -1.46
N SER A 66 -8.22 3.56 -0.80
CA SER A 66 -8.60 3.71 0.61
C SER A 66 -7.36 3.94 1.47
N ARG A 67 -6.33 3.10 1.31
CA ARG A 67 -5.10 3.14 2.10
C ARG A 67 -4.29 4.43 1.94
N TYR A 68 -4.20 4.97 0.72
CA TYR A 68 -3.27 6.04 0.42
C TYR A 68 -3.88 7.41 0.17
N ALA A 69 -5.12 7.46 -0.33
CA ALA A 69 -5.81 8.70 -0.64
C ALA A 69 -6.82 9.11 0.44
N VAL A 70 -7.36 8.15 1.20
CA VAL A 70 -8.36 8.42 2.25
C VAL A 70 -7.76 8.43 3.65
N MET A 71 -6.86 7.50 3.97
CA MET A 71 -6.24 7.45 5.31
C MET A 71 -5.21 8.57 5.52
N ASP A 72 -4.91 8.85 6.79
CA ASP A 72 -3.86 9.79 7.17
C ASP A 72 -2.48 9.36 6.62
N ALA A 73 -1.69 10.32 6.17
CA ALA A 73 -0.40 10.07 5.53
C ALA A 73 0.61 9.36 6.45
N ALA A 74 0.57 9.60 7.76
CA ALA A 74 1.43 8.88 8.71
C ALA A 74 1.07 7.40 8.77
N PHE A 75 -0.23 7.08 8.76
CA PHE A 75 -0.69 5.69 8.72
C PHE A 75 -0.35 5.01 7.38
N ALA A 76 -0.54 5.71 6.27
CA ALA A 76 -0.21 5.21 4.94
C ALA A 76 1.28 4.85 4.83
N VAL A 77 2.18 5.75 5.28
CA VAL A 77 3.63 5.51 5.31
C VAL A 77 4.00 4.38 6.27
N ALA A 78 3.43 4.34 7.48
CA ALA A 78 3.67 3.23 8.42
C ALA A 78 3.31 1.87 7.82
N SER A 79 2.12 1.79 7.19
CA SER A 79 1.65 0.58 6.53
C SER A 79 2.53 0.18 5.33
N ALA A 80 3.03 1.15 4.57
CA ALA A 80 3.96 0.92 3.46
C ALA A 80 5.33 0.40 3.96
N VAL A 81 5.86 0.96 5.05
CA VAL A 81 7.12 0.49 5.66
C VAL A 81 6.98 -0.94 6.16
N ARG A 82 5.90 -1.23 6.88
CA ARG A 82 5.63 -2.58 7.40
C ARG A 82 5.52 -3.63 6.28
N ARG A 83 4.91 -3.26 5.16
CA ARG A 83 4.75 -4.15 3.99
C ARG A 83 6.00 -4.17 3.08
N GLY A 84 7.07 -3.47 3.45
CA GLY A 84 8.32 -3.44 2.69
C GLY A 84 8.27 -2.63 1.39
N VAL A 85 7.21 -1.85 1.15
CA VAL A 85 7.06 -0.98 -0.03
C VAL A 85 8.00 0.24 0.07
N LEU A 86 8.22 0.71 1.30
CA LEU A 86 9.18 1.74 1.66
C LEU A 86 10.16 1.17 2.68
N THR A 87 11.41 1.65 2.68
CA THR A 87 12.39 1.28 3.70
C THR A 87 12.67 2.44 4.64
N ARG A 88 13.13 2.14 5.87
CA ARG A 88 13.58 3.18 6.81
C ARG A 88 14.70 4.04 6.21
N ALA A 89 15.64 3.42 5.51
CA ALA A 89 16.74 4.11 4.85
C ALA A 89 16.26 5.11 3.79
N GLU A 90 15.24 4.72 3.02
CA GLU A 90 14.64 5.58 1.98
C GLU A 90 13.90 6.79 2.57
N ILE A 91 13.06 6.57 3.59
CA ILE A 91 12.23 7.66 4.14
C ILE A 91 13.01 8.60 5.07
N GLY A 92 14.16 8.14 5.55
CA GLY A 92 15.01 8.87 6.47
C GLY A 92 14.51 8.87 7.91
N GLU A 93 15.45 9.03 8.84
CA GLU A 93 15.22 8.93 10.28
C GLU A 93 14.13 9.86 10.82
N PRO A 94 14.04 11.15 10.43
CA PRO A 94 13.00 12.04 10.96
C PRO A 94 11.58 11.61 10.59
N VAL A 95 11.39 11.01 9.41
CA VAL A 95 10.09 10.51 8.96
C VAL A 95 9.78 9.19 9.66
N TYR A 96 10.75 8.28 9.71
CA TYR A 96 10.57 6.99 10.39
C TYR A 96 10.17 7.16 11.86
N LEU A 97 10.89 7.98 12.63
CA LEU A 97 10.57 8.24 14.04
C LEU A 97 9.19 8.87 14.25
N SER A 98 8.62 9.51 13.22
CA SER A 98 7.26 10.07 13.31
C SER A 98 6.17 9.03 13.14
N VAL A 99 6.49 7.86 12.57
CA VAL A 99 5.54 6.76 12.28
C VAL A 99 5.87 5.46 13.01
N GLU A 100 7.04 5.36 13.66
CA GLU A 100 7.54 4.14 14.32
C GLU A 100 6.52 3.52 15.29
N GLY A 101 5.86 4.33 16.12
CA GLY A 101 4.82 3.83 17.03
C GLY A 101 3.61 3.21 16.32
N ILE A 102 3.27 3.71 15.12
CA ILE A 102 2.21 3.13 14.28
C ILE A 102 2.69 1.82 13.67
N VAL A 103 3.95 1.78 13.18
CA VAL A 103 4.56 0.55 12.63
C VAL A 103 4.53 -0.57 13.67
N MET A 104 5.02 -0.30 14.88
CA MET A 104 5.04 -1.28 15.97
C MET A 104 3.63 -1.77 16.35
N SER A 105 2.64 -0.86 16.36
CA SER A 105 1.25 -1.22 16.69
C SER A 105 0.62 -2.12 15.64
N LEU A 106 0.95 -1.91 14.36
CA LEU A 106 0.48 -2.76 13.26
C LEU A 106 1.12 -4.16 13.29
N ASP A 107 2.34 -4.30 13.81
CA ASP A 107 2.99 -5.60 14.00
C ASP A 107 2.31 -6.40 15.11
N SER A 108 2.03 -5.76 16.26
CA SER A 108 1.34 -6.42 17.39
C SER A 108 -0.09 -6.89 17.06
N LEU A 109 -0.81 -6.17 16.20
CA LEU A 109 -2.17 -6.57 15.78
C LEU A 109 -2.17 -7.85 14.93
N ARG A 110 -1.10 -8.12 14.18
CA ARG A 110 -0.98 -9.32 13.35
C ARG A 110 -0.62 -10.56 14.17
N GLU A 111 0.22 -10.42 15.19
CA GLU A 111 0.55 -11.54 16.09
C GLU A 111 -0.69 -12.10 16.80
N HIS A 112 -1.74 -11.30 16.95
CA HIS A 112 -3.02 -11.74 17.53
C HIS A 112 -4.01 -12.30 16.50
N SER A 113 -3.83 -12.02 15.20
CA SER A 113 -4.68 -12.58 14.12
C SER A 113 -4.19 -13.92 13.58
N ASP A 114 -2.89 -14.22 13.73
CA ASP A 114 -2.27 -15.48 13.30
C ASP A 114 -2.30 -16.56 14.42
N GLY A 115 -3.13 -16.39 15.46
CA GLY A 115 -3.38 -17.39 16.50
C GLY A 115 -4.16 -18.60 15.98
N PRO A 116 -4.10 -19.77 16.64
CA PRO A 116 -4.50 -21.07 16.07
C PRO A 116 -6.00 -21.25 15.76
N ASP A 117 -6.85 -20.23 15.92
CA ASP A 117 -8.32 -20.32 15.80
C ASP A 117 -8.92 -19.34 14.75
N ALA A 118 -8.17 -18.96 13.70
CA ALA A 118 -8.71 -18.20 12.56
C ALA A 118 -9.10 -19.10 11.37
#